data_AF-A0A127TUR3-F1
#
_entry.id   AF-A0A127TUR3-F1
#
_cell.length_a   1.000
_cell.length_b   1.000
_cell.length_c   1.000
_cell.angle_alpha   90.00
_cell.angle_beta   90.00
_cell.angle_gamma   90.00
#
_symmetry.space_group_name_H-M   'P 1'
#
loop_
_entity.id
_entity.type
_entity.pdbx_description
1 polymer ?
#
loop_
_entity_poly.entity_id
_entity_poly.type
_entity_poly.pdbx_seq_one_letter_code
_entity_poly.pdbx_strand_id
1 'polypeptide(L)'
;MLRNAFAYITRKWPKSLLLFAIILLMGTLSLIGLSMKGATQQASSESLGSITNSFSMQINRRTNPGTPRGAGNIRGEDIEKISQVEGITSSIKRINAIADILDHEIIETEETLQNQSPERAKHFKNTLMVTGVNDSSKEDKFVSGAYKLVQGEHLTDKDKNQILMHEDLAKKNGLKVGDKVRLKSNLYDADNEKGANETVEVTIKGLFSGKNQAPLTYAQELYEDTLISDLDTAAKLYGNTVQTATYEDATFFAKGDQDLDKLIEKIKALDIPWNYYDLVKSSSNYPALQKSISSMFQVANYLFIGSLIFASLLLTLLLVLWLNARRREVGILLALGLSKVQIAGQFVAELIMISIPAFLLSYGVAGLLAKGVGDTVLKNVTSGIAKQMAQESSAANLGGGAEAESFSKTLTDIHMDIQPSQLLVIVLVGGLLLILVSILSSQWLLHKKPKELLVDVE
;
A
#
# COMPACT_ATOMS: atom_id res chain seq x y z
N MET A 1 7.57 -51.59 8.65
CA MET A 1 8.00 -50.35 7.96
C MET A 1 8.37 -49.25 8.96
N LEU A 2 7.44 -48.75 9.80
CA LEU A 2 7.72 -47.67 10.77
C LEU A 2 8.86 -47.95 11.77
N ARG A 3 8.92 -49.18 12.32
CA ARG A 3 10.01 -49.59 13.22
C ARG A 3 11.39 -49.57 12.54
N ASN A 4 11.44 -49.93 11.25
CA ASN A 4 12.68 -49.92 10.47
C ASN A 4 13.10 -48.48 10.13
N ALA A 5 12.13 -47.62 9.80
CA ALA A 5 12.36 -46.19 9.58
C ALA A 5 12.94 -45.52 10.84
N PHE A 6 12.33 -45.76 12.00
CA PHE A 6 12.82 -45.23 13.27
C PHE A 6 14.24 -45.73 13.60
N ALA A 7 14.50 -47.03 13.48
CA ALA A 7 15.82 -47.60 13.70
C ALA A 7 16.88 -47.05 12.72
N TYR A 8 16.47 -46.67 11.51
CA TYR A 8 17.38 -46.04 10.56
C TYR A 8 17.74 -44.61 10.96
N ILE A 9 16.74 -43.82 11.35
CA ILE A 9 16.91 -42.43 11.78
C ILE A 9 17.89 -42.33 12.96
N THR A 10 17.76 -43.22 13.96
CA THR A 10 18.65 -43.23 15.12
C THR A 10 20.07 -43.70 14.77
N ARG A 11 20.20 -44.68 13.86
CA ARG A 11 21.50 -45.23 13.45
C ARG A 11 22.30 -44.29 12.56
N LYS A 12 21.65 -43.50 11.70
CA LYS A 12 22.29 -42.55 10.78
C LYS A 12 21.98 -41.09 11.16
N TRP A 13 22.13 -40.79 12.45
CA TRP A 13 21.76 -39.50 13.03
C TRP A 13 22.31 -38.26 12.31
N PRO A 14 23.58 -38.20 11.81
CA PRO A 14 24.06 -37.02 11.09
C PRO A 14 23.28 -36.73 9.79
N LYS A 15 22.87 -37.79 9.09
CA LYS A 15 22.06 -37.66 7.86
C LYS A 15 20.65 -37.19 8.19
N SER A 16 20.05 -37.77 9.22
CA SER A 16 18.72 -37.38 9.69
C SER A 16 18.70 -35.94 10.20
N LEU A 17 19.73 -35.49 10.90
CA LEU A 17 19.88 -34.11 11.36
C LEU A 17 20.01 -33.12 10.20
N LEU A 18 20.75 -33.49 9.14
CA LEU A 18 20.87 -32.64 7.95
C LEU A 18 19.52 -32.49 7.22
N LEU A 19 18.77 -33.59 7.00
CA LEU A 19 17.42 -33.51 6.41
C LEU A 19 16.48 -32.69 7.30
N PHE A 20 16.54 -32.91 8.61
CA PHE A 20 15.79 -32.15 9.58
C PHE A 20 16.07 -30.65 9.45
N ALA A 21 17.34 -30.24 9.38
CA ALA A 21 17.73 -28.84 9.26
C ALA A 21 17.23 -28.20 7.95
N ILE A 22 17.27 -28.94 6.83
CA ILE A 22 16.78 -28.46 5.53
C ILE A 22 15.26 -28.28 5.57
N ILE A 23 14.52 -29.25 6.11
CA ILE A 23 13.06 -29.17 6.24
C ILE A 23 12.66 -28.06 7.22
N LEU A 24 13.41 -27.90 8.32
CA LEU A 24 13.22 -26.81 9.29
C LEU A 24 13.41 -25.45 8.62
N LEU A 25 14.49 -25.27 7.86
CA LEU A 25 14.77 -24.04 7.11
C LEU A 25 13.65 -23.75 6.10
N MET A 26 13.26 -24.76 5.31
CA MET A 26 12.17 -24.66 4.35
C MET A 26 10.87 -24.22 5.03
N GLY A 27 10.47 -24.91 6.11
CA GLY A 27 9.27 -24.59 6.86
C GLY A 27 9.31 -23.18 7.44
N THR A 28 10.46 -22.77 7.98
CA THR A 28 10.66 -21.44 8.58
C THR A 28 10.50 -20.33 7.53
N LEU A 29 11.22 -20.43 6.41
CA LEU A 29 11.15 -19.44 5.33
C LEU A 29 9.77 -19.41 4.67
N SER A 30 9.14 -20.57 4.49
CA SER A 30 7.78 -20.67 3.97
C SER A 30 6.76 -20.01 4.91
N LEU A 31 6.87 -20.23 6.22
CA LEU A 31 5.99 -19.61 7.22
C LEU A 31 6.13 -18.10 7.24
N ILE A 32 7.37 -17.60 7.22
CA ILE A 32 7.66 -16.16 7.15
C ILE A 32 7.07 -15.57 5.86
N GLY A 33 7.22 -16.25 4.71
CA GLY A 33 6.63 -15.82 3.44
C GLY A 33 5.09 -15.74 3.48
N LEU A 34 4.42 -16.75 4.04
CA LEU A 34 2.95 -16.73 4.18
C LEU A 34 2.46 -15.67 5.19
N SER A 35 3.13 -15.53 6.32
CA SER A 35 2.82 -14.50 7.32
C SER A 35 3.00 -13.10 6.75
N MET A 36 4.10 -12.86 6.00
CA MET A 36 4.35 -11.60 5.31
C MET A 36 3.26 -11.31 4.27
N LYS A 37 2.83 -12.31 3.51
CA LYS A 37 1.72 -12.17 2.57
C LYS A 37 0.42 -11.76 3.27
N GLY A 38 0.09 -12.40 4.40
CA GLY A 38 -1.08 -12.05 5.21
C GLY A 38 -0.99 -10.64 5.78
N ALA A 39 0.14 -10.28 6.38
CA ALA A 39 0.40 -8.96 6.93
C ALA A 39 0.35 -7.86 5.86
N THR A 40 0.91 -8.12 4.68
CA THR A 40 0.86 -7.18 3.53
C THR A 40 -0.57 -7.01 3.03
N GLN A 41 -1.36 -8.08 2.97
CA GLN A 41 -2.77 -8.00 2.60
C GLN A 41 -3.58 -7.16 3.60
N GLN A 42 -3.35 -7.36 4.90
CA GLN A 42 -3.98 -6.58 5.97
C GLN A 42 -3.59 -5.10 5.87
N ALA A 43 -2.29 -4.80 5.81
CA ALA A 43 -1.77 -3.43 5.70
C ALA A 43 -2.25 -2.74 4.41
N SER A 44 -2.36 -3.49 3.30
CA SER A 44 -2.97 -3.01 2.06
C SER A 44 -4.45 -2.69 2.27
N SER A 45 -5.22 -3.54 2.93
CA SER A 45 -6.63 -3.26 3.21
C SER A 45 -6.83 -2.10 4.17
N GLU A 46 -5.92 -1.86 5.11
CA GLU A 46 -6.02 -0.72 6.04
C GLU A 46 -5.56 0.58 5.40
N SER A 47 -4.42 0.56 4.69
CA SER A 47 -3.82 1.75 4.09
C SER A 47 -4.52 2.16 2.80
N LEU A 48 -5.00 1.19 2.03
CA LEU A 48 -5.64 1.41 0.75
C LEU A 48 -7.11 0.98 0.73
N GLY A 49 -7.68 0.22 1.66
CA GLY A 49 -9.01 -0.39 1.45
C GLY A 49 -10.14 0.60 1.13
N SER A 50 -10.11 1.81 1.69
CA SER A 50 -11.01 2.90 1.30
C SER A 50 -10.59 3.61 0.01
N ILE A 51 -9.30 3.65 -0.30
CA ILE A 51 -8.68 4.35 -1.44
C ILE A 51 -8.68 3.50 -2.74
N THR A 52 -8.38 2.19 -2.68
CA THR A 52 -8.23 1.30 -3.84
C THR A 52 -9.50 1.07 -4.61
N ASN A 53 -10.65 1.23 -3.96
CA ASN A 53 -11.93 1.10 -4.63
C ASN A 53 -12.56 2.48 -4.89
N SER A 54 -11.73 3.43 -5.28
CA SER A 54 -12.16 4.76 -5.68
C SER A 54 -11.40 5.23 -6.92
N PHE A 55 -11.99 6.19 -7.62
CA PHE A 55 -11.38 6.89 -8.75
C PHE A 55 -11.74 8.37 -8.68
N SER A 56 -10.83 9.22 -9.12
CA SER A 56 -11.05 10.66 -9.26
C SER A 56 -11.37 11.02 -10.70
N MET A 57 -12.36 11.88 -10.89
CA MET A 57 -12.54 12.65 -12.11
C MET A 57 -11.66 13.89 -12.04
N GLN A 58 -10.83 14.09 -13.05
CA GLN A 58 -9.92 15.22 -13.20
C GLN A 58 -10.05 15.81 -14.61
N ILE A 59 -9.54 17.01 -14.83
CA ILE A 59 -9.50 17.60 -16.18
C ILE A 59 -8.47 16.86 -17.07
N ASN A 60 -8.83 16.63 -18.33
CA ASN A 60 -7.87 16.16 -19.32
C ASN A 60 -7.05 17.35 -19.82
N ARG A 61 -5.82 17.51 -19.31
CA ARG A 61 -4.97 18.67 -19.62
C ARG A 61 -4.59 18.83 -21.10
N ARG A 62 -4.84 17.81 -21.95
CA ARG A 62 -4.58 17.91 -23.40
C ARG A 62 -5.65 18.70 -24.14
N THR A 63 -6.86 18.72 -23.61
CA THR A 63 -8.07 19.21 -24.28
C THR A 63 -8.84 20.21 -23.42
N ASN A 64 -8.57 20.23 -22.11
CA ASN A 64 -9.13 21.15 -21.15
C ASN A 64 -7.98 21.86 -20.40
N PRO A 65 -7.76 23.17 -20.65
CA PRO A 65 -6.70 23.92 -19.99
C PRO A 65 -7.00 24.19 -18.50
N GLY A 66 -8.22 23.96 -18.03
CA GLY A 66 -8.62 24.22 -16.64
C GLY A 66 -9.08 25.65 -16.40
N THR A 67 -8.96 26.10 -15.15
CA THR A 67 -9.12 27.51 -14.73
C THR A 67 -7.98 28.38 -15.28
N PRO A 68 -8.01 29.72 -15.15
CA PRO A 68 -6.87 30.58 -15.50
C PRO A 68 -5.53 30.17 -14.85
N ARG A 69 -5.54 29.54 -13.68
CA ARG A 69 -4.35 28.94 -13.03
C ARG A 69 -4.03 27.52 -13.48
N GLY A 70 -4.84 26.94 -14.36
CA GLY A 70 -4.73 25.57 -14.82
C GLY A 70 -5.26 24.53 -13.82
N ALA A 71 -6.03 24.95 -12.82
CA ALA A 71 -6.70 24.05 -11.88
C ALA A 71 -7.93 23.40 -12.53
N GLY A 72 -8.54 22.41 -11.88
CA GLY A 72 -9.72 21.75 -12.43
C GLY A 72 -10.96 22.64 -12.51
N ASN A 73 -11.79 22.38 -13.52
CA ASN A 73 -13.02 23.13 -13.80
C ASN A 73 -14.22 22.20 -14.04
N ILE A 74 -14.31 21.12 -13.26
CA ILE A 74 -15.35 20.10 -13.38
C ILE A 74 -16.71 20.69 -12.98
N ARG A 75 -17.75 20.30 -13.71
CA ARG A 75 -19.12 20.76 -13.47
C ARG A 75 -19.80 19.91 -12.40
N GLY A 76 -20.49 20.57 -11.46
CA GLY A 76 -21.24 19.88 -10.39
C GLY A 76 -22.27 18.88 -10.92
N GLU A 77 -22.94 19.20 -12.03
CA GLU A 77 -23.92 18.32 -12.69
C GLU A 77 -23.30 16.98 -13.15
N ASP A 78 -22.06 17.00 -13.65
CA ASP A 78 -21.39 15.78 -14.11
C ASP A 78 -20.97 14.91 -12.92
N ILE A 79 -20.55 15.55 -11.82
CA ILE A 79 -20.26 14.86 -10.56
C ILE A 79 -21.53 14.19 -10.00
N GLU A 80 -22.68 14.86 -10.07
CA GLU A 80 -23.95 14.31 -9.61
C GLU A 80 -24.40 13.11 -10.45
N LYS A 81 -24.27 13.18 -11.78
CA LYS A 81 -24.56 12.04 -12.68
C LYS A 81 -23.76 10.79 -12.29
N ILE A 82 -22.46 10.95 -12.01
CA ILE A 82 -21.60 9.83 -11.59
C ILE A 82 -21.98 9.34 -10.18
N SER A 83 -22.25 10.26 -9.25
CA SER A 83 -22.60 9.92 -7.86
C SER A 83 -23.87 9.08 -7.75
N GLN A 84 -24.77 9.17 -8.72
CA GLN A 84 -26.03 8.41 -8.78
C GLN A 84 -25.89 7.02 -9.44
N VAL A 85 -24.72 6.67 -9.98
CA VAL A 85 -24.49 5.37 -10.60
C VAL A 85 -24.51 4.27 -9.54
N GLU A 86 -25.31 3.23 -9.78
CA GLU A 86 -25.31 2.03 -8.95
C GLU A 86 -23.91 1.42 -8.88
N GLY A 87 -23.39 1.30 -7.66
CA GLY A 87 -22.02 0.86 -7.37
C GLY A 87 -21.22 1.93 -6.62
N ILE A 88 -21.58 3.21 -6.78
CA ILE A 88 -21.00 4.32 -6.01
C ILE A 88 -21.69 4.42 -4.65
N THR A 89 -20.88 4.63 -3.60
CA THR A 89 -21.31 4.72 -2.20
C THR A 89 -21.23 6.13 -1.65
N SER A 90 -20.21 6.89 -2.05
CA SER A 90 -19.99 8.27 -1.65
C SER A 90 -19.08 8.98 -2.63
N SER A 91 -19.10 10.30 -2.61
CA SER A 91 -18.17 11.14 -3.37
C SER A 91 -17.59 12.25 -2.50
N ILE A 92 -16.33 12.58 -2.77
CA ILE A 92 -15.60 13.72 -2.22
C ILE A 92 -15.39 14.71 -3.34
N LYS A 93 -15.74 15.97 -3.08
CA LYS A 93 -15.66 17.06 -4.05
C LYS A 93 -14.74 18.12 -3.49
N ARG A 94 -14.00 18.79 -4.37
CA ARG A 94 -13.04 19.82 -3.99
C ARG A 94 -13.26 21.12 -4.74
N ILE A 95 -13.27 22.23 -4.02
CA ILE A 95 -13.28 23.58 -4.57
C ILE A 95 -12.10 24.32 -3.96
N ASN A 96 -11.22 24.89 -4.78
CA ASN A 96 -10.18 25.77 -4.28
C ASN A 96 -10.58 27.23 -4.44
N ALA A 97 -10.20 28.02 -3.45
CA ALA A 97 -10.28 29.46 -3.47
C ALA A 97 -9.05 30.06 -2.79
N ILE A 98 -8.74 31.30 -3.13
CA ILE A 98 -7.73 32.10 -2.48
C ILE A 98 -8.41 33.22 -1.70
N ALA A 99 -8.05 33.34 -0.42
CA ALA A 99 -8.63 34.35 0.45
C ALA A 99 -7.57 35.05 1.30
N ASP A 100 -7.82 36.33 1.58
CA ASP A 100 -7.09 37.09 2.56
C ASP A 100 -7.70 36.86 3.95
N ILE A 101 -6.86 36.50 4.93
CA ILE A 101 -7.30 36.47 6.33
C ILE A 101 -7.24 37.88 6.90
N LEU A 102 -8.38 38.40 7.35
CA LEU A 102 -8.47 39.75 7.89
C LEU A 102 -8.02 39.77 9.36
N ASP A 103 -7.37 40.86 9.77
CA ASP A 103 -6.88 41.11 11.13
C ASP A 103 -5.89 40.09 11.69
N HIS A 104 -5.35 39.23 10.81
CA HIS A 104 -4.43 38.17 11.13
C HIS A 104 -3.27 38.13 10.13
N GLU A 105 -2.19 37.48 10.52
CA GLU A 105 -0.99 37.32 9.71
C GLU A 105 -0.80 35.85 9.33
N ILE A 106 -0.36 35.62 8.09
CA ILE A 106 0.07 34.30 7.62
C ILE A 106 1.46 33.95 8.14
N ILE A 107 1.90 32.70 7.97
CA ILE A 107 3.27 32.29 8.29
C ILE A 107 4.21 32.74 7.15
N GLU A 108 5.28 33.45 7.50
CA GLU A 108 6.31 33.83 6.53
C GLU A 108 7.61 33.09 6.87
N THR A 109 8.26 32.53 5.86
CA THR A 109 9.58 31.90 5.96
C THR A 109 10.58 32.62 5.03
N GLU A 110 11.87 32.43 5.27
CA GLU A 110 12.92 33.01 4.40
C GLU A 110 12.75 32.58 2.94
N GLU A 111 12.42 31.31 2.69
CA GLU A 111 12.21 30.76 1.34
C GLU A 111 11.01 31.42 0.64
N THR A 112 9.90 31.61 1.36
CA THR A 112 8.69 32.23 0.81
C THR A 112 8.85 33.71 0.51
N LEU A 113 9.74 34.40 1.24
CA LEU A 113 10.05 35.82 1.04
C LEU A 113 11.07 36.05 -0.09
N GLN A 114 12.04 35.16 -0.26
CA GLN A 114 13.09 35.29 -1.28
C GLN A 114 12.56 35.33 -2.72
N ASN A 115 11.48 34.60 -2.99
CA ASN A 115 10.89 34.51 -4.34
C ASN A 115 9.70 35.47 -4.57
N GLN A 116 9.40 36.37 -3.62
CA GLN A 116 8.23 37.24 -3.70
C GLN A 116 8.53 38.55 -4.44
N SER A 117 7.82 38.82 -5.54
CA SER A 117 7.90 40.12 -6.22
C SER A 117 7.21 41.22 -5.40
N PRO A 118 7.59 42.50 -5.55
CA PRO A 118 6.92 43.61 -4.84
C PRO A 118 5.42 43.71 -5.11
N GLU A 119 4.98 43.40 -6.34
CA GLU A 119 3.56 43.36 -6.70
C GLU A 119 2.83 42.21 -5.98
N ARG A 120 3.46 41.04 -5.92
CA ARG A 120 2.90 39.89 -5.21
C ARG A 120 2.84 40.14 -3.71
N ALA A 121 3.87 40.76 -3.11
CA ALA A 121 3.86 41.18 -1.72
C ALA A 121 2.72 42.16 -1.40
N LYS A 122 2.35 43.03 -2.34
CA LYS A 122 1.25 43.98 -2.18
C LYS A 122 -0.12 43.31 -2.26
N HIS A 123 -0.31 42.40 -3.22
CA HIS A 123 -1.61 41.81 -3.52
C HIS A 123 -1.90 40.49 -2.78
N PHE A 124 -0.86 39.85 -2.24
CA PHE A 124 -0.95 38.52 -1.63
C PHE A 124 -0.35 38.44 -0.21
N LYS A 125 -0.27 39.57 0.50
CA LYS A 125 0.43 39.66 1.79
C LYS A 125 -0.11 38.71 2.86
N ASN A 126 -1.43 38.67 3.03
CA ASN A 126 -2.10 37.89 4.07
C ASN A 126 -2.98 36.81 3.45
N THR A 127 -2.52 36.25 2.34
CA THR A 127 -3.33 35.41 1.48
C THR A 127 -3.02 33.94 1.70
N LEU A 128 -4.07 33.15 1.86
CA LEU A 128 -4.00 31.73 2.12
C LEU A 128 -4.81 30.93 1.09
N MET A 129 -4.47 29.65 0.97
CA MET A 129 -5.24 28.70 0.18
C MET A 129 -6.44 28.22 1.01
N VAL A 130 -7.63 28.23 0.44
CA VAL A 130 -8.85 27.68 1.02
C VAL A 130 -9.31 26.50 0.16
N THR A 131 -9.14 25.29 0.68
CA THR A 131 -9.62 24.06 0.03
C THR A 131 -10.95 23.64 0.66
N GLY A 132 -12.04 23.85 -0.06
CA GLY A 132 -13.38 23.41 0.30
C GLY A 132 -13.60 21.94 0.01
N VAL A 133 -14.06 21.18 1.00
CA VAL A 133 -14.39 19.75 0.88
C VAL A 133 -15.68 19.41 1.61
N ASN A 134 -16.38 18.36 1.18
CA ASN A 134 -17.58 17.87 1.88
C ASN A 134 -17.28 16.83 2.98
N ASP A 135 -16.10 16.22 3.01
CA ASP A 135 -15.65 15.40 4.13
C ASP A 135 -14.12 15.40 4.18
N SER A 136 -13.58 16.12 5.16
CA SER A 136 -12.13 16.32 5.29
C SER A 136 -11.37 15.08 5.75
N SER A 137 -12.05 14.07 6.33
CA SER A 137 -11.39 12.83 6.76
C SER A 137 -10.94 11.96 5.58
N LYS A 138 -11.54 12.20 4.41
CA LYS A 138 -11.25 11.51 3.15
C LYS A 138 -10.51 12.38 2.14
N GLU A 139 -10.08 13.56 2.54
CA GLU A 139 -9.24 14.43 1.71
C GLU A 139 -7.81 13.87 1.68
N ASP A 140 -7.17 13.95 0.51
CA ASP A 140 -5.90 13.26 0.25
C ASP A 140 -4.78 13.60 1.22
N LYS A 141 -4.68 14.84 1.71
CA LYS A 141 -3.61 15.28 2.63
C LYS A 141 -3.80 14.68 4.03
N PHE A 142 -5.04 14.48 4.47
CA PHE A 142 -5.33 13.76 5.72
C PHE A 142 -5.17 12.25 5.56
N VAL A 143 -5.61 11.69 4.42
CA VAL A 143 -5.49 10.26 4.12
C VAL A 143 -4.04 9.85 3.92
N SER A 144 -3.22 10.71 3.31
CA SER A 144 -1.78 10.52 3.18
C SER A 144 -1.06 10.66 4.53
N GLY A 145 -1.63 11.42 5.46
CA GLY A 145 -1.02 11.72 6.76
C GLY A 145 -0.05 12.89 6.70
N ALA A 146 0.05 13.58 5.55
CA ALA A 146 0.70 14.89 5.44
C ALA A 146 0.08 15.87 6.44
N TYR A 147 -1.25 15.83 6.55
CA TYR A 147 -2.02 16.51 7.59
C TYR A 147 -2.52 15.51 8.63
N LYS A 148 -2.44 15.91 9.89
CA LYS A 148 -2.98 15.17 11.03
C LYS A 148 -3.84 16.08 11.87
N LEU A 149 -5.09 15.70 12.10
CA LEU A 149 -5.95 16.43 13.02
C LEU A 149 -5.40 16.27 14.46
N VAL A 150 -5.12 17.39 15.12
CA VAL A 150 -4.57 17.42 16.49
C VAL A 150 -5.60 17.85 17.53
N GLN A 151 -6.61 18.63 17.13
CA GLN A 151 -7.68 19.07 18.01
C GLN A 151 -8.98 19.29 17.23
N GLY A 152 -10.14 19.04 17.86
CA GLY A 152 -11.45 19.24 17.26
C GLY A 152 -11.91 18.05 16.42
N GLU A 153 -12.71 18.31 15.39
CA GLU A 153 -13.35 17.29 14.56
C GLU A 153 -13.19 17.60 13.07
N HIS A 154 -13.22 16.55 12.24
CA HIS A 154 -13.27 16.71 10.78
C HIS A 154 -14.55 17.43 10.32
N LEU A 155 -14.43 18.14 9.20
CA LEU A 155 -15.57 18.68 8.46
C LEU A 155 -16.34 17.55 7.77
N THR A 156 -17.65 17.75 7.69
CA THR A 156 -18.69 16.89 7.09
C THR A 156 -19.59 17.73 6.20
N ASP A 157 -20.45 17.08 5.40
CA ASP A 157 -21.33 17.71 4.42
C ASP A 157 -22.42 18.60 5.05
N LYS A 158 -22.63 18.47 6.36
CA LYS A 158 -23.59 19.27 7.14
C LYS A 158 -23.00 20.57 7.67
N ASP A 159 -21.68 20.66 7.72
CA ASP A 159 -21.00 21.83 8.26
C ASP A 159 -21.11 23.01 7.28
N LYS A 160 -21.27 24.21 7.83
CA LYS A 160 -21.38 25.47 7.07
C LYS A 160 -20.60 26.54 7.81
N ASN A 161 -19.85 27.37 7.07
CA ASN A 161 -19.04 28.43 7.65
C ASN A 161 -18.04 27.90 8.70
N GLN A 162 -17.46 26.73 8.42
CA GLN A 162 -16.52 26.08 9.32
C GLN A 162 -15.22 25.74 8.60
N ILE A 163 -14.11 25.85 9.34
CA ILE A 163 -12.78 25.58 8.83
C ILE A 163 -11.98 24.68 9.78
N LEU A 164 -11.02 23.95 9.21
CA LEU A 164 -9.85 23.45 9.90
C LEU A 164 -8.68 24.38 9.60
N MET A 165 -7.92 24.73 10.63
CA MET A 165 -6.79 25.64 10.54
C MET A 165 -5.50 24.95 10.97
N HIS A 166 -4.38 25.30 10.36
CA HIS A 166 -3.09 24.78 10.79
C HIS A 166 -2.74 25.27 12.21
N GLU A 167 -2.18 24.40 13.05
CA GLU A 167 -1.88 24.72 14.45
C GLU A 167 -0.90 25.89 14.62
N ASP A 168 0.10 25.99 13.75
CA ASP A 168 1.10 27.07 13.81
C ASP A 168 0.50 28.43 13.39
N LEU A 169 -0.41 28.45 12.40
CA LEU A 169 -1.14 29.66 12.00
C LEU A 169 -2.08 30.12 13.13
N ALA A 170 -2.78 29.17 13.75
CA ALA A 170 -3.63 29.46 14.91
C ALA A 170 -2.80 30.02 16.06
N LYS A 171 -1.66 29.40 16.36
CA LYS A 171 -0.75 29.84 17.44
C LYS A 171 -0.17 31.23 17.20
N LYS A 172 0.27 31.54 15.97
CA LYS A 172 0.80 32.88 15.61
C LYS A 172 -0.24 33.97 15.89
N ASN A 173 -1.50 33.68 15.61
CA ASN A 173 -2.60 34.63 15.74
C ASN A 173 -3.36 34.53 17.08
N GLY A 174 -2.93 33.66 18.00
CA GLY A 174 -3.58 33.47 19.30
C GLY A 174 -4.97 32.82 19.23
N LEU A 175 -5.29 32.12 18.13
CA LEU A 175 -6.57 31.50 17.85
C LEU A 175 -6.67 30.07 18.41
N LYS A 176 -7.90 29.65 18.70
CA LYS A 176 -8.24 28.32 19.21
C LYS A 176 -9.48 27.75 18.51
N VAL A 177 -9.73 26.46 18.69
CA VAL A 177 -10.99 25.82 18.27
C VAL A 177 -12.17 26.57 18.91
N GLY A 178 -13.14 26.94 18.08
CA GLY A 178 -14.31 27.76 18.45
C GLY A 178 -14.18 29.24 18.12
N ASP A 179 -12.97 29.75 17.87
CA ASP A 179 -12.79 31.15 17.48
C ASP A 179 -13.28 31.40 16.05
N LYS A 180 -13.62 32.67 15.78
CA LYS A 180 -14.10 33.13 14.50
C LYS A 180 -13.04 33.93 13.77
N VAL A 181 -12.91 33.69 12.47
CA VAL A 181 -12.02 34.44 11.58
C VAL A 181 -12.79 34.92 10.35
N ARG A 182 -12.32 36.01 9.75
CA ARG A 182 -12.93 36.59 8.55
C ARG A 182 -12.02 36.36 7.35
N LEU A 183 -12.57 35.70 6.33
CA LEU A 183 -11.90 35.42 5.06
C LEU A 183 -12.48 36.34 4.00
N LYS A 184 -11.62 37.06 3.29
CA LYS A 184 -12.01 37.94 2.21
C LYS A 184 -11.51 37.41 0.88
N SER A 185 -12.38 37.44 -0.14
CA SER A 185 -11.99 37.06 -1.49
C SER A 185 -10.80 37.89 -1.99
N ASN A 186 -9.81 37.25 -2.59
CA ASN A 186 -8.69 37.97 -3.20
C ASN A 186 -9.06 38.37 -4.64
N LEU A 187 -9.12 39.68 -4.89
CA LEU A 187 -9.49 40.25 -6.19
C LEU A 187 -8.42 40.07 -7.28
N TYR A 188 -7.21 39.72 -6.90
CA TYR A 188 -6.06 39.55 -7.79
C TYR A 188 -5.77 38.09 -8.12
N ASP A 189 -6.52 37.15 -7.54
CA ASP A 189 -6.43 35.75 -7.94
C ASP A 189 -7.07 35.55 -9.32
N ALA A 190 -6.36 34.87 -10.20
CA ALA A 190 -6.79 34.68 -11.58
C ALA A 190 -8.03 33.78 -11.70
N ASP A 191 -8.29 32.88 -10.74
CA ASP A 191 -9.47 32.00 -10.74
C ASP A 191 -10.71 32.71 -10.17
N ASN A 192 -10.56 33.90 -9.58
CA ASN A 192 -11.68 34.78 -9.23
C ASN A 192 -12.21 35.54 -10.46
N GLU A 193 -12.66 34.79 -11.47
CA GLU A 193 -13.08 35.35 -12.77
C GLU A 193 -14.28 36.31 -12.66
N LYS A 194 -15.09 36.19 -11.60
CA LYS A 194 -16.23 37.06 -11.33
C LYS A 194 -15.86 38.37 -10.63
N GLY A 195 -14.60 38.52 -10.20
CA GLY A 195 -14.18 39.67 -9.38
C GLY A 195 -14.95 39.77 -8.07
N ALA A 196 -15.27 38.62 -7.46
CA ALA A 196 -16.01 38.57 -6.22
C ALA A 196 -15.22 39.27 -5.10
N ASN A 197 -15.92 40.03 -4.26
CA ASN A 197 -15.36 40.78 -3.14
C ASN A 197 -16.04 40.36 -1.82
N GLU A 198 -16.36 39.09 -1.72
CA GLU A 198 -17.10 38.52 -0.60
C GLU A 198 -16.23 38.49 0.66
N THR A 199 -16.87 38.69 1.83
CA THR A 199 -16.24 38.50 3.14
C THR A 199 -17.08 37.50 3.93
N VAL A 200 -16.46 36.39 4.31
CA VAL A 200 -17.11 35.27 4.97
C VAL A 200 -16.54 35.12 6.37
N GLU A 201 -17.39 35.18 7.39
CA GLU A 201 -17.02 34.80 8.75
C GLU A 201 -17.13 33.28 8.89
N VAL A 202 -16.08 32.66 9.43
CA VAL A 202 -16.00 31.21 9.62
C VAL A 202 -15.54 30.88 11.04
N THR A 203 -15.95 29.73 11.54
CA THR A 203 -15.57 29.23 12.88
C THR A 203 -14.55 28.09 12.75
N ILE A 204 -13.51 28.12 13.58
CA ILE A 204 -12.49 27.06 13.61
C ILE A 204 -13.10 25.83 14.30
N LYS A 205 -13.38 24.77 13.54
CA LYS A 205 -13.90 23.49 14.05
C LYS A 205 -12.79 22.60 14.60
N GLY A 206 -11.59 22.72 14.04
CA GLY A 206 -10.45 21.90 14.44
C GLY A 206 -9.12 22.49 14.00
N LEU A 207 -8.06 21.96 14.60
CA LEU A 207 -6.68 22.28 14.27
C LEU A 207 -5.99 21.04 13.71
N PHE A 208 -5.22 21.22 12.65
CA PHE A 208 -4.37 20.17 12.08
C PHE A 208 -2.90 20.58 12.10
N SER A 209 -2.03 19.58 12.11
CA SER A 209 -0.58 19.73 11.99
C SER A 209 -0.11 19.12 10.68
N GLY A 210 0.95 19.66 10.11
CA GLY A 210 1.71 19.09 9.00
C GLY A 210 2.94 19.94 8.78
N LYS A 211 3.99 19.39 8.16
CA LYS A 211 5.16 20.19 7.76
C LYS A 211 5.65 19.74 6.42
N ASN A 212 6.01 20.70 5.56
CA ASN A 212 6.69 20.41 4.32
C ASN A 212 7.99 19.65 4.58
N GLN A 213 8.12 18.47 3.97
CA GLN A 213 9.33 17.64 4.05
C GLN A 213 10.35 18.00 2.96
N ALA A 214 9.88 18.62 1.88
CA ALA A 214 10.65 19.01 0.71
C ALA A 214 10.83 20.54 0.65
N PRO A 215 11.90 21.04 0.01
CA PRO A 215 12.11 22.48 -0.20
C PRO A 215 10.92 23.10 -0.93
N LEU A 216 10.49 24.28 -0.47
CA LEU A 216 9.36 24.97 -1.06
C LEU A 216 9.80 25.76 -2.29
N THR A 217 9.00 25.72 -3.35
CA THR A 217 9.21 26.58 -4.52
C THR A 217 8.35 27.83 -4.42
N TYR A 218 7.13 27.70 -3.86
CA TYR A 218 6.17 28.80 -3.73
C TYR A 218 5.59 28.89 -2.32
N ALA A 219 5.26 30.11 -1.88
CA ALA A 219 4.61 30.34 -0.59
C ALA A 219 3.27 29.63 -0.40
N GLN A 220 2.56 29.39 -1.51
CA GLN A 220 1.26 28.70 -1.51
C GLN A 220 1.37 27.19 -1.28
N GLU A 221 2.59 26.64 -1.28
CA GLU A 221 2.86 25.23 -0.97
C GLU A 221 3.06 25.02 0.54
N LEU A 222 3.13 26.10 1.33
CA LEU A 222 3.32 26.05 2.78
C LEU A 222 2.07 25.46 3.45
N TYR A 223 2.25 24.36 4.18
CA TYR A 223 1.14 23.65 4.82
C TYR A 223 0.47 24.53 5.87
N GLU A 224 1.28 25.36 6.53
CA GLU A 224 0.89 26.28 7.57
C GLU A 224 -0.11 27.35 7.10
N ASP A 225 -0.10 27.72 5.82
CA ASP A 225 -0.98 28.74 5.22
C ASP A 225 -2.10 28.15 4.34
N THR A 226 -2.52 26.93 4.66
CA THR A 226 -3.69 26.29 4.06
C THR A 226 -4.84 26.19 5.07
N LEU A 227 -6.05 26.54 4.64
CA LEU A 227 -7.29 26.27 5.36
C LEU A 227 -8.08 25.19 4.63
N ILE A 228 -8.67 24.27 5.39
CA ILE A 228 -9.64 23.31 4.87
C ILE A 228 -11.01 23.82 5.30
N SER A 229 -11.94 24.00 4.36
CA SER A 229 -13.26 24.58 4.63
C SER A 229 -14.39 23.69 4.13
N ASP A 230 -15.63 24.00 4.50
CA ASP A 230 -16.80 23.43 3.81
C ASP A 230 -16.94 23.99 2.38
N LEU A 231 -17.60 23.23 1.50
CA LEU A 231 -17.80 23.60 0.09
C LEU A 231 -18.49 24.97 -0.07
N ASP A 232 -19.43 25.33 0.80
CA ASP A 232 -20.18 26.58 0.68
C ASP A 232 -19.29 27.78 0.96
N THR A 233 -18.42 27.69 1.97
CA THR A 233 -17.43 28.72 2.27
C THR A 233 -16.52 28.98 1.08
N ALA A 234 -15.92 27.92 0.51
CA ALA A 234 -15.02 28.04 -0.65
C ALA A 234 -15.75 28.59 -1.89
N ALA A 235 -16.95 28.09 -2.19
CA ALA A 235 -17.75 28.60 -3.32
C ALA A 235 -18.12 30.08 -3.14
N LYS A 236 -18.56 30.47 -1.93
CA LYS A 236 -18.96 31.85 -1.62
C LYS A 236 -17.83 32.84 -1.82
N LEU A 237 -16.57 32.48 -1.51
CA LEU A 237 -15.44 33.38 -1.70
C LEU A 237 -15.32 33.86 -3.15
N TYR A 238 -15.64 33.04 -4.15
CA TYR A 238 -15.65 33.44 -5.57
C TYR A 238 -17.04 33.83 -6.09
N GLY A 239 -17.98 34.19 -5.20
CA GLY A 239 -19.33 34.60 -5.58
C GLY A 239 -20.14 33.46 -6.23
N ASN A 240 -19.83 32.21 -5.87
CA ASN A 240 -20.51 31.02 -6.34
C ASN A 240 -21.36 30.38 -5.23
N THR A 241 -22.29 29.54 -5.65
CA THR A 241 -22.93 28.53 -4.81
C THR A 241 -22.29 27.17 -5.11
N VAL A 242 -22.53 26.17 -4.26
CA VAL A 242 -22.06 24.79 -4.50
C VAL A 242 -22.55 24.24 -5.84
N GLN A 243 -23.70 24.71 -6.34
CA GLN A 243 -24.27 24.31 -7.63
C GLN A 243 -23.62 25.01 -8.83
N THR A 244 -23.18 26.27 -8.66
CA THR A 244 -22.62 27.09 -9.74
C THR A 244 -21.09 27.13 -9.75
N ALA A 245 -20.44 26.59 -8.72
CA ALA A 245 -19.00 26.53 -8.62
C ALA A 245 -18.42 25.50 -9.60
N THR A 246 -17.19 25.78 -10.02
CA THR A 246 -16.31 24.80 -10.67
C THR A 246 -15.57 24.01 -9.60
N TYR A 247 -15.44 22.71 -9.82
CA TYR A 247 -14.74 21.80 -8.93
C TYR A 247 -13.36 21.47 -9.49
N GLU A 248 -12.37 21.43 -8.62
CA GLU A 248 -11.02 21.03 -9.00
C GLU A 248 -10.98 19.54 -9.38
N ASP A 249 -11.50 18.70 -8.50
CA ASP A 249 -11.64 17.27 -8.71
C ASP A 249 -12.87 16.73 -7.97
N ALA A 250 -13.24 15.50 -8.32
CA ALA A 250 -14.18 14.72 -7.54
C ALA A 250 -13.73 13.26 -7.45
N THR A 251 -13.61 12.74 -6.24
CA THR A 251 -13.26 11.34 -5.97
C THR A 251 -14.51 10.55 -5.63
N PHE A 252 -14.73 9.43 -6.32
CA PHE A 252 -15.91 8.57 -6.17
C PHE A 252 -15.51 7.22 -5.57
N PHE A 253 -16.20 6.82 -4.51
CA PHE A 253 -15.92 5.59 -3.77
C PHE A 253 -16.93 4.51 -4.15
N ALA A 254 -16.45 3.38 -4.65
CA ALA A 254 -17.26 2.24 -5.04
C ALA A 254 -17.44 1.23 -3.89
N LYS A 255 -18.47 0.38 -3.98
CA LYS A 255 -18.66 -0.77 -3.06
C LYS A 255 -17.54 -1.78 -3.22
N GLY A 256 -16.94 -2.23 -2.11
CA GLY A 256 -15.69 -3.01 -2.09
C GLY A 256 -15.66 -4.33 -2.87
N ASP A 257 -16.81 -4.84 -3.30
CA ASP A 257 -16.96 -6.05 -4.12
C ASP A 257 -17.01 -5.78 -5.64
N GLN A 258 -16.99 -4.51 -6.05
CA GLN A 258 -17.12 -4.10 -7.45
C GLN A 258 -15.80 -4.16 -8.21
N ASP A 259 -15.89 -4.54 -9.48
CA ASP A 259 -14.80 -4.39 -10.44
C ASP A 259 -14.76 -2.93 -10.91
N LEU A 260 -13.76 -2.19 -10.43
CA LEU A 260 -13.61 -0.76 -10.69
C LEU A 260 -13.48 -0.44 -12.18
N ASP A 261 -12.86 -1.32 -12.97
CA ASP A 261 -12.69 -1.11 -14.41
C ASP A 261 -14.05 -1.17 -15.11
N LYS A 262 -14.87 -2.17 -14.78
CA LYS A 262 -16.24 -2.29 -15.31
C LYS A 262 -17.14 -1.14 -14.87
N LEU A 263 -16.98 -0.67 -13.63
CA LEU A 263 -17.73 0.48 -13.14
C LEU A 263 -17.35 1.76 -13.89
N ILE A 264 -16.05 1.99 -14.13
CA ILE A 264 -15.54 3.11 -14.94
C ILE A 264 -16.08 3.01 -16.37
N GLU A 265 -16.13 1.83 -16.99
CA GLU A 265 -16.73 1.64 -18.31
C GLU A 265 -18.22 2.00 -18.32
N LYS A 266 -18.99 1.57 -17.32
CA LYS A 266 -20.41 1.94 -17.15
C LYS A 266 -20.58 3.45 -17.01
N ILE A 267 -19.70 4.10 -16.25
CA ILE A 267 -19.70 5.55 -16.06
C ILE A 267 -19.38 6.28 -17.36
N LYS A 268 -18.42 5.80 -18.15
CA LYS A 268 -18.07 6.38 -19.46
C LYS A 268 -19.22 6.34 -20.49
N ALA A 269 -20.26 5.53 -20.25
CA ALA A 269 -21.47 5.54 -21.06
C ALA A 269 -22.45 6.68 -20.72
N LEU A 270 -22.23 7.42 -19.64
CA LEU A 270 -23.02 8.59 -19.28
C LEU A 270 -22.79 9.75 -20.25
N ASP A 271 -23.81 10.59 -20.41
CA ASP A 271 -23.76 11.83 -21.18
C ASP A 271 -22.95 12.92 -20.44
N ILE A 272 -21.63 12.75 -20.48
CA ILE A 272 -20.60 13.63 -19.93
C ILE A 272 -19.59 13.86 -21.06
N PRO A 273 -19.07 15.09 -21.25
CA PRO A 273 -18.12 15.36 -22.31
C PRO A 273 -16.72 14.83 -21.93
N TRP A 274 -16.54 13.51 -22.09
CA TRP A 274 -15.32 12.76 -21.75
C TRP A 274 -14.07 13.23 -22.48
N ASN A 275 -14.21 14.04 -23.53
CA ASN A 275 -13.06 14.69 -24.16
C ASN A 275 -12.38 15.69 -23.21
N TYR A 276 -13.07 16.26 -22.21
CA TYR A 276 -12.50 17.24 -21.28
C TYR A 276 -12.04 16.66 -19.94
N TYR A 277 -12.28 15.37 -19.68
CA TYR A 277 -12.10 14.76 -18.37
C TYR A 277 -11.44 13.39 -18.44
N ASP A 278 -10.62 13.09 -17.44
CA ASP A 278 -10.02 11.78 -17.23
C ASP A 278 -10.55 11.16 -15.93
N LEU A 279 -10.76 9.84 -15.94
CA LEU A 279 -11.05 9.06 -14.75
C LEU A 279 -9.78 8.30 -14.34
N VAL A 280 -9.22 8.68 -13.20
CA VAL A 280 -7.96 8.16 -12.68
C VAL A 280 -8.25 7.36 -11.42
N LYS A 281 -7.84 6.10 -11.36
CA LYS A 281 -7.97 5.30 -10.13
C LYS A 281 -7.18 5.95 -9.01
N SER A 282 -7.76 6.07 -7.82
CA SER A 282 -7.10 6.77 -6.69
C SER A 282 -5.83 6.05 -6.23
N SER A 283 -5.69 4.75 -6.50
CA SER A 283 -4.42 4.03 -6.32
C SER A 283 -3.24 4.67 -7.06
N SER A 284 -3.51 5.34 -8.18
CA SER A 284 -2.50 6.05 -8.97
C SER A 284 -1.99 7.32 -8.29
N ASN A 285 -2.71 7.88 -7.31
CA ASN A 285 -2.25 9.00 -6.49
C ASN A 285 -1.24 8.55 -5.42
N TYR A 286 -1.13 7.24 -5.17
CA TYR A 286 -0.21 6.64 -4.20
C TYR A 286 0.68 5.56 -4.86
N PRO A 287 1.44 5.90 -5.92
CA PRO A 287 2.21 4.92 -6.68
C PRO A 287 3.31 4.29 -5.85
N ALA A 288 3.94 5.06 -4.96
CA ALA A 288 4.93 4.54 -4.01
C ALA A 288 4.32 3.47 -3.07
N LEU A 289 3.10 3.70 -2.58
CA LEU A 289 2.39 2.78 -1.70
C LEU A 289 2.03 1.50 -2.45
N GLN A 290 1.46 1.61 -3.65
CA GLN A 290 1.13 0.46 -4.50
C GLN A 290 2.39 -0.35 -4.84
N LYS A 291 3.49 0.33 -5.17
CA LYS A 291 4.77 -0.32 -5.45
C LYS A 291 5.34 -1.01 -4.21
N SER A 292 5.18 -0.41 -3.03
CA SER A 292 5.65 -1.01 -1.78
C SER A 292 4.86 -2.28 -1.44
N ILE A 293 3.53 -2.25 -1.56
CA ILE A 293 2.65 -3.41 -1.35
C ILE A 293 2.97 -4.55 -2.33
N SER A 294 3.04 -4.23 -3.63
CA SER A 294 3.34 -5.24 -4.66
C SER A 294 4.75 -5.84 -4.49
N SER A 295 5.75 -5.03 -4.14
CA SER A 295 7.11 -5.52 -3.86
C SER A 295 7.13 -6.42 -2.61
N MET A 296 6.37 -6.07 -1.57
CA MET A 296 6.20 -6.91 -0.38
C MET A 296 5.57 -8.27 -0.74
N PHE A 297 4.52 -8.28 -1.58
CA PHE A 297 3.96 -9.54 -2.09
C PHE A 297 4.97 -10.36 -2.91
N GLN A 298 5.79 -9.72 -3.72
CA GLN A 298 6.83 -10.42 -4.49
C GLN A 298 7.87 -11.07 -3.56
N VAL A 299 8.38 -10.34 -2.57
CA VAL A 299 9.33 -10.90 -1.59
C VAL A 299 8.70 -12.04 -0.80
N ALA A 300 7.45 -11.87 -0.34
CA ALA A 300 6.71 -12.93 0.35
C ALA A 300 6.57 -14.19 -0.51
N ASN A 301 6.24 -14.04 -1.80
CA ASN A 301 6.15 -15.14 -2.74
C ASN A 301 7.51 -15.79 -3.03
N TYR A 302 8.59 -15.00 -3.13
CA TYR A 302 9.95 -15.54 -3.30
C TYR A 302 10.41 -16.32 -2.07
N LEU A 303 10.11 -15.84 -0.85
CA LEU A 303 10.39 -16.59 0.37
C LEU A 303 9.60 -17.90 0.41
N PHE A 304 8.31 -17.87 0.07
CA PHE A 304 7.48 -19.07 0.07
C PHE A 304 7.87 -20.07 -1.03
N ILE A 305 7.71 -19.69 -2.30
CA ILE A 305 7.94 -20.59 -3.44
C ILE A 305 9.43 -20.91 -3.58
N GLY A 306 10.31 -19.92 -3.39
CA GLY A 306 11.75 -20.10 -3.49
C GLY A 306 12.29 -21.08 -2.46
N SER A 307 11.81 -21.04 -1.21
CA SER A 307 12.22 -22.01 -0.20
C SER A 307 11.75 -23.43 -0.53
N LEU A 308 10.53 -23.61 -1.05
CA LEU A 308 10.03 -24.91 -1.48
C LEU A 308 10.85 -25.49 -2.65
N ILE A 309 11.16 -24.69 -3.67
CA ILE A 309 11.96 -25.14 -4.82
C ILE A 309 13.39 -25.49 -4.38
N PHE A 310 14.02 -24.59 -3.63
CA PHE A 310 15.40 -24.79 -3.17
C PHE A 310 15.53 -26.04 -2.30
N ALA A 311 14.61 -26.23 -1.34
CA ALA A 311 14.57 -27.41 -0.50
C ALA A 311 14.28 -28.67 -1.31
N SER A 312 13.37 -28.62 -2.30
CA SER A 312 13.09 -29.77 -3.18
C SER A 312 14.32 -30.23 -3.94
N LEU A 313 15.04 -29.30 -4.56
CA LEU A 313 16.25 -29.60 -5.33
C LEU A 313 17.34 -30.18 -4.43
N LEU A 314 17.56 -29.54 -3.28
CA LEU A 314 18.58 -29.97 -2.31
C LEU A 314 18.26 -31.35 -1.71
N LEU A 315 17.00 -31.58 -1.33
CA LEU A 315 16.55 -32.87 -0.80
C LEU A 315 16.63 -33.97 -1.85
N THR A 316 16.20 -33.71 -3.09
CA THR A 316 16.31 -34.68 -4.20
C THR A 316 17.76 -35.11 -4.40
N LEU A 317 18.68 -34.13 -4.45
CA LEU A 317 20.10 -34.41 -4.59
C LEU A 317 20.64 -35.29 -3.46
N LEU A 318 20.34 -34.94 -2.20
CA LEU A 318 20.80 -35.70 -1.03
C LEU A 318 20.21 -37.11 -0.98
N LEU A 319 18.93 -37.26 -1.28
CA LEU A 319 18.26 -38.56 -1.30
C LEU A 319 18.84 -39.45 -2.38
N VAL A 320 19.06 -38.95 -3.60
CA VAL A 320 19.71 -39.74 -4.66
C VAL A 320 21.10 -40.22 -4.22
N LEU A 321 21.93 -39.34 -3.64
CA LEU A 321 23.25 -39.71 -3.15
C LEU A 321 23.18 -40.78 -2.05
N TRP A 322 22.22 -40.68 -1.13
CA TRP A 322 22.11 -41.62 -0.01
C TRP A 322 21.45 -42.94 -0.37
N LEU A 323 20.49 -42.93 -1.31
CA LEU A 323 19.96 -44.14 -1.92
C LEU A 323 21.07 -44.86 -2.68
N ASN A 324 21.93 -44.12 -3.39
CA ASN A 324 23.15 -44.66 -4.00
C ASN A 324 24.17 -45.17 -2.98
N ALA A 325 24.23 -44.65 -1.76
CA ALA A 325 25.10 -45.24 -0.74
C ALA A 325 24.56 -46.59 -0.20
N ARG A 326 23.28 -46.93 -0.47
CA ARG A 326 22.57 -48.08 0.11
C ARG A 326 21.98 -49.03 -0.94
N ARG A 327 22.50 -48.98 -2.17
CA ARG A 327 22.09 -49.84 -3.31
C ARG A 327 22.10 -51.33 -2.93
N ARG A 328 23.14 -51.76 -2.20
CA ARG A 328 23.26 -53.16 -1.73
C ARG A 328 22.14 -53.54 -0.77
N GLU A 329 21.77 -52.67 0.17
CA GLU A 329 20.64 -52.92 1.08
C GLU A 329 19.33 -53.07 0.29
N VAL A 330 19.09 -52.17 -0.68
CA VAL A 330 17.91 -52.22 -1.56
C VAL A 330 17.91 -53.49 -2.43
N GLY A 331 19.06 -53.89 -2.96
CA GLY A 331 19.22 -55.13 -3.74
C GLY A 331 18.91 -56.39 -2.92
N ILE A 332 19.36 -56.44 -1.66
CA ILE A 332 19.04 -57.53 -0.72
C ILE A 332 17.54 -57.57 -0.43
N LEU A 333 16.92 -56.42 -0.14
CA LEU A 333 15.48 -56.35 0.13
C LEU A 333 14.63 -56.81 -1.06
N LEU A 334 15.03 -56.43 -2.29
CA LEU A 334 14.38 -56.90 -3.52
C LEU A 334 14.58 -58.41 -3.73
N ALA A 335 15.78 -58.95 -3.43
CA ALA A 335 16.07 -60.38 -3.54
C ALA A 335 15.30 -61.23 -2.51
N LEU A 336 14.98 -60.64 -1.35
CA LEU A 336 14.10 -61.25 -0.32
C LEU A 336 12.60 -61.18 -0.68
N GLY A 337 12.24 -60.63 -1.84
CA GLY A 337 10.87 -60.61 -2.35
C GLY A 337 10.02 -59.40 -1.93
N LEU A 338 10.61 -58.36 -1.34
CA LEU A 338 9.88 -57.11 -1.06
C LEU A 338 9.59 -56.34 -2.34
N SER A 339 8.41 -55.74 -2.43
CA SER A 339 8.01 -54.96 -3.59
C SER A 339 8.71 -53.60 -3.62
N LYS A 340 8.92 -53.05 -4.83
CA LYS A 340 9.50 -51.70 -5.01
C LYS A 340 8.69 -50.62 -4.27
N VAL A 341 7.38 -50.79 -4.19
CA VAL A 341 6.46 -49.88 -3.47
C VAL A 341 6.68 -49.95 -1.97
N GLN A 342 6.92 -51.14 -1.40
CA GLN A 342 7.22 -51.29 0.03
C GLN A 342 8.55 -50.62 0.40
N ILE A 343 9.56 -50.71 -0.46
CA ILE A 343 10.85 -50.05 -0.24
C ILE A 343 10.70 -48.53 -0.35
N ALA A 344 10.02 -48.03 -1.39
CA ALA A 344 9.74 -46.59 -1.53
C ALA A 344 8.92 -46.03 -0.36
N GLY A 345 7.91 -46.79 0.10
CA GLY A 345 7.10 -46.43 1.26
C GLY A 345 7.90 -46.35 2.57
N GLN A 346 8.99 -47.12 2.70
CA GLN A 346 9.90 -46.99 3.84
C GLN A 346 10.65 -45.66 3.79
N PHE A 347 11.18 -45.24 2.65
CA PHE A 347 11.88 -43.95 2.51
C PHE A 347 10.95 -42.75 2.74
N VAL A 348 9.71 -42.85 2.24
CA VAL A 348 8.67 -41.85 2.52
C VAL A 348 8.38 -41.78 4.02
N ALA A 349 8.24 -42.92 4.70
CA ALA A 349 8.00 -42.95 6.15
C ALA A 349 9.18 -42.38 6.96
N GLU A 350 10.43 -42.59 6.53
CA GLU A 350 11.62 -41.99 7.13
C GLU A 350 11.58 -40.46 7.03
N LEU A 351 11.26 -39.92 5.85
CA LEU A 351 11.14 -38.48 5.60
C LEU A 351 10.01 -37.84 6.40
N ILE A 352 8.82 -38.46 6.43
CA ILE A 352 7.67 -37.94 7.19
C ILE A 352 7.98 -37.90 8.69
N MET A 353 8.64 -38.93 9.22
CA MET A 353 8.98 -38.99 10.65
C MET A 353 9.98 -37.89 11.06
N ILE A 354 10.89 -37.49 10.14
CA ILE A 354 11.80 -36.35 10.34
C ILE A 354 11.07 -35.02 10.15
N SER A 355 10.12 -34.94 9.22
CA SER A 355 9.47 -33.67 8.87
C SER A 355 8.49 -33.18 9.91
N ILE A 356 7.78 -34.09 10.61
CA ILE A 356 6.83 -33.72 11.68
C ILE A 356 7.48 -32.81 12.75
N PRO A 357 8.57 -33.23 13.44
CA PRO A 357 9.22 -32.36 14.42
C PRO A 357 9.88 -31.13 13.77
N ALA A 358 10.34 -31.23 12.52
CA ALA A 358 10.93 -30.09 11.82
C ALA A 358 9.89 -28.98 11.53
N PHE A 359 8.69 -29.35 11.08
CA PHE A 359 7.61 -28.39 10.86
C PHE A 359 7.11 -27.77 12.17
N LEU A 360 6.98 -28.58 13.23
CA LEU A 360 6.60 -28.06 14.55
C LEU A 360 7.62 -27.06 15.08
N LEU A 361 8.92 -27.36 14.97
CA LEU A 361 9.97 -26.43 15.38
C LEU A 361 10.06 -25.21 14.47
N SER A 362 9.74 -25.37 13.17
CA SER A 362 9.72 -24.24 12.24
C SER A 362 8.69 -23.18 12.63
N TYR A 363 7.57 -23.57 13.24
CA TYR A 363 6.58 -22.63 13.77
C TYR A 363 7.18 -21.71 14.85
N GLY A 364 7.89 -22.29 15.83
CA GLY A 364 8.54 -21.50 16.88
C GLY A 364 9.67 -20.62 16.35
N VAL A 365 10.54 -21.18 15.50
CA VAL A 365 11.66 -20.42 14.92
C VAL A 365 11.16 -19.28 14.04
N ALA A 366 10.15 -19.54 13.20
CA ALA A 366 9.55 -18.51 12.37
C ALA A 366 8.90 -17.42 13.23
N GLY A 367 8.22 -17.77 14.33
CA GLY A 367 7.59 -16.79 15.22
C GLY A 367 8.60 -15.81 15.82
N LEU A 368 9.81 -16.28 16.13
CA LEU A 368 10.89 -15.44 16.64
C LEU A 368 11.53 -14.56 15.57
N LEU A 369 11.64 -15.05 14.33
CA LEU A 369 12.34 -14.36 13.24
C LEU A 369 11.43 -13.49 12.36
N ALA A 370 10.13 -13.76 12.34
CA ALA A 370 9.15 -13.13 11.44
C ALA A 370 9.21 -11.61 11.50
N LYS A 371 9.18 -11.03 12.72
CA LYS A 371 9.23 -9.58 12.90
C LYS A 371 10.53 -8.98 12.36
N GLY A 372 11.69 -9.51 12.75
CA GLY A 372 12.98 -8.97 12.30
C GLY A 372 13.20 -9.06 10.79
N VAL A 373 12.74 -10.16 10.17
CA VAL A 373 12.77 -10.31 8.70
C VAL A 373 11.78 -9.34 8.05
N GLY A 374 10.56 -9.23 8.58
CA GLY A 374 9.54 -8.28 8.11
C GLY A 374 10.03 -6.85 8.10
N ASP A 375 10.52 -6.35 9.23
CA ASP A 375 11.02 -4.97 9.39
C ASP A 375 12.18 -4.68 8.44
N THR A 376 13.10 -5.65 8.27
CA THR A 376 14.25 -5.50 7.36
C THR A 376 13.80 -5.45 5.90
N VAL A 377 12.89 -6.33 5.50
CA VAL A 377 12.35 -6.35 4.12
C VAL A 377 11.57 -5.05 3.87
N LEU A 378 10.71 -4.65 4.79
CA LEU A 378 9.94 -3.41 4.68
C LEU A 378 10.86 -2.22 4.48
N LYS A 379 11.86 -2.04 5.35
CA LYS A 379 12.85 -0.95 5.25
C LYS A 379 13.59 -0.94 3.92
N ASN A 380 13.99 -2.10 3.41
CA ASN A 380 14.70 -2.19 2.13
C ASN A 380 13.80 -1.86 0.94
N VAL A 381 12.55 -2.34 0.95
CA VAL A 381 11.55 -2.04 -0.07
C VAL A 381 11.18 -0.56 -0.06
N THR A 382 10.87 0.01 1.11
CA THR A 382 10.42 1.40 1.24
C THR A 382 11.53 2.39 0.92
N SER A 383 12.77 2.15 1.40
CA SER A 383 13.91 3.02 1.09
C SER A 383 14.30 2.99 -0.38
N GLY A 384 14.22 1.84 -1.05
CA GLY A 384 14.44 1.72 -2.49
C GLY A 384 13.40 2.51 -3.29
N ILE A 385 12.13 2.40 -2.91
CA ILE A 385 11.03 3.11 -3.56
C ILE A 385 11.11 4.61 -3.30
N ALA A 386 11.35 5.03 -2.06
CA ALA A 386 11.46 6.45 -1.70
C ALA A 386 12.53 7.17 -2.53
N LYS A 387 13.70 6.54 -2.74
CA LYS A 387 14.75 7.09 -3.62
C LYS A 387 14.29 7.24 -5.06
N GLN A 388 13.61 6.23 -5.61
CA GLN A 388 13.09 6.29 -6.98
C GLN A 388 12.01 7.37 -7.13
N MET A 389 11.07 7.44 -6.18
CA MET A 389 9.97 8.40 -6.21
C MET A 389 10.48 9.83 -6.05
N ALA A 390 11.48 10.07 -5.20
CA ALA A 390 12.14 11.37 -5.10
C ALA A 390 12.76 11.80 -6.45
N GLN A 391 13.41 10.88 -7.16
CA GLN A 391 14.00 11.16 -8.47
C GLN A 391 12.93 11.45 -9.55
N GLU A 392 11.83 10.69 -9.56
CA GLU A 392 10.70 10.91 -10.47
C GLU A 392 9.96 12.23 -10.16
N SER A 393 9.79 12.56 -8.88
CA SER A 393 9.19 13.82 -8.42
C SER A 393 10.01 15.02 -8.88
N SER A 394 11.34 14.97 -8.72
CA SER A 394 12.23 16.02 -9.22
C SER A 394 12.21 16.12 -10.75
N ALA A 395 12.16 15.00 -11.47
CA ALA A 395 12.09 15.01 -12.93
C ALA A 395 10.75 15.55 -13.47
N ALA A 396 9.67 15.36 -12.71
CA ALA A 396 8.34 15.86 -13.03
C ALA A 396 8.09 17.30 -12.56
N ASN A 397 9.08 17.97 -11.95
CA ASN A 397 8.93 19.28 -11.30
C ASN A 397 7.73 19.34 -10.34
N LEU A 398 7.43 18.24 -9.65
CA LEU A 398 6.45 18.26 -8.58
C LEU A 398 7.07 19.03 -7.41
N GLY A 399 6.52 20.20 -7.09
CA GLY A 399 6.98 21.07 -6.00
C GLY A 399 6.82 20.43 -4.61
N GLY A 400 7.20 21.13 -3.55
CA GLY A 400 7.25 20.60 -2.18
C GLY A 400 5.90 20.52 -1.45
N GLY A 401 4.78 20.62 -2.18
CA GLY A 401 3.42 20.64 -1.62
C GLY A 401 2.93 19.27 -1.11
N ALA A 402 1.79 19.27 -0.40
CA ALA A 402 1.20 18.08 0.23
C ALA A 402 0.83 16.97 -0.78
N GLU A 403 0.59 17.35 -2.03
CA GLU A 403 0.31 16.42 -3.13
C GLU A 403 1.54 15.59 -3.52
N ALA A 404 2.76 16.14 -3.40
CA ALA A 404 4.00 15.41 -3.64
C ALA A 404 4.29 14.40 -2.52
N GLU A 405 3.88 14.71 -1.28
CA GLU A 405 4.03 13.79 -0.15
C GLU A 405 3.15 12.54 -0.34
N SER A 406 1.90 12.70 -0.79
CA SER A 406 1.01 11.58 -1.17
C SER A 406 1.63 10.67 -2.23
N PHE A 407 2.30 11.25 -3.23
CA PHE A 407 2.99 10.51 -4.29
C PHE A 407 4.12 9.62 -3.73
N SER A 408 4.80 10.08 -2.68
CA SER A 408 5.95 9.41 -2.04
C SER A 408 5.59 8.47 -0.88
N LYS A 409 4.33 8.46 -0.43
CA LYS A 409 3.87 7.65 0.70
C LYS A 409 4.13 6.16 0.48
N THR A 410 4.72 5.48 1.45
CA THR A 410 4.97 4.03 1.41
C THR A 410 4.37 3.32 2.63
N LEU A 411 4.37 1.98 2.64
CA LEU A 411 4.04 1.20 3.84
C LEU A 411 4.98 1.57 4.99
N THR A 412 4.43 1.88 6.16
CA THR A 412 5.20 2.28 7.35
C THR A 412 5.39 1.15 8.35
N ASP A 413 4.42 0.24 8.45
CA ASP A 413 4.43 -0.88 9.39
C ASP A 413 3.78 -2.13 8.75
N ILE A 414 4.25 -3.31 9.14
CA ILE A 414 3.63 -4.59 8.82
C ILE A 414 3.58 -5.47 10.08
N HIS A 415 2.38 -5.85 10.50
CA HIS A 415 2.22 -6.73 11.65
C HIS A 415 2.26 -8.19 11.20
N MET A 416 3.42 -8.82 11.33
CA MET A 416 3.59 -10.25 11.02
C MET A 416 3.26 -11.12 12.23
N ASP A 417 2.15 -11.84 12.14
CA ASP A 417 1.79 -12.90 13.08
C ASP A 417 1.67 -14.24 12.34
N ILE A 418 2.12 -15.33 12.99
CA ILE A 418 2.12 -16.67 12.39
C ILE A 418 0.91 -17.43 12.89
N GLN A 419 -0.07 -17.55 11.99
CA GLN A 419 -1.31 -18.23 12.30
C GLN A 419 -1.16 -19.76 12.20
N PRO A 420 -1.84 -20.54 13.06
CA PRO A 420 -1.86 -22.01 12.96
C PRO A 420 -2.37 -22.53 11.59
N SER A 421 -3.23 -21.76 10.92
CA SER A 421 -3.71 -22.06 9.56
C SER A 421 -2.56 -22.11 8.55
N GLN A 422 -1.55 -21.24 8.67
CA GLN A 422 -0.38 -21.18 7.80
C GLN A 422 0.54 -22.39 8.02
N LEU A 423 0.68 -22.85 9.27
CA LEU A 423 1.39 -24.09 9.59
C LEU A 423 0.72 -25.29 8.93
N LEU A 424 -0.61 -25.37 8.97
CA LEU A 424 -1.36 -26.45 8.33
C LEU A 424 -1.10 -26.48 6.82
N VAL A 425 -1.14 -25.32 6.14
CA VAL A 425 -0.82 -25.22 4.71
C VAL A 425 0.59 -25.75 4.42
N ILE A 426 1.59 -25.40 5.24
CA ILE A 426 2.97 -25.83 5.04
C ILE A 426 3.16 -27.32 5.33
N VAL A 427 2.49 -27.86 6.34
CA VAL A 427 2.53 -29.31 6.60
C VAL A 427 1.91 -30.09 5.43
N LEU A 428 0.81 -29.61 4.85
CA LEU A 428 0.18 -30.27 3.69
C LEU A 428 1.00 -30.12 2.42
N VAL A 429 1.36 -28.90 2.03
CA VAL A 429 2.10 -28.63 0.79
C VAL A 429 3.51 -29.17 0.88
N GLY A 430 4.21 -28.91 1.99
CA GLY A 430 5.54 -29.43 2.26
C GLY A 430 5.53 -30.96 2.41
N GLY A 431 4.54 -31.54 3.09
CA GLY A 431 4.39 -32.99 3.21
C GLY A 431 4.19 -33.66 1.84
N LEU A 432 3.30 -33.13 1.00
CA LEU A 432 3.08 -33.61 -0.36
C LEU A 432 4.35 -33.50 -1.21
N LEU A 433 5.06 -32.39 -1.10
CA LEU A 433 6.32 -32.16 -1.79
C LEU A 433 7.40 -33.18 -1.36
N LEU A 434 7.52 -33.48 -0.07
CA LEU A 434 8.46 -34.48 0.43
C LEU A 434 8.13 -35.88 -0.09
N ILE A 435 6.85 -36.22 -0.20
CA ILE A 435 6.42 -37.49 -0.81
C ILE A 435 6.85 -37.54 -2.29
N LEU A 436 6.59 -36.47 -3.06
CA LEU A 436 6.97 -36.40 -4.47
C LEU A 436 8.50 -36.51 -4.66
N VAL A 437 9.26 -35.75 -3.88
CA VAL A 437 10.74 -35.78 -3.90
C VAL A 437 11.27 -37.17 -3.54
N SER A 438 10.68 -37.84 -2.55
CA SER A 438 11.04 -39.20 -2.16
C SER A 438 10.77 -40.21 -3.27
N ILE A 439 9.60 -40.13 -3.91
CA ILE A 439 9.21 -41.04 -5.00
C ILE A 439 10.14 -40.84 -6.20
N LEU A 440 10.35 -39.59 -6.62
CA LEU A 440 11.23 -39.23 -7.73
C LEU A 440 12.65 -39.77 -7.53
N SER A 441 13.21 -39.53 -6.33
CA SER A 441 14.54 -40.00 -5.96
C SER A 441 14.61 -41.54 -5.94
N SER A 442 13.56 -42.20 -5.47
CA SER A 442 13.48 -43.66 -5.36
C SER A 442 13.33 -44.34 -6.72
N GLN A 443 12.60 -43.73 -7.66
CA GLN A 443 12.40 -44.28 -9.00
C GLN A 443 13.75 -44.51 -9.71
N TRP A 444 14.68 -43.57 -9.62
CA TRP A 444 15.98 -43.68 -10.29
C TRP A 444 16.76 -44.95 -9.88
N LEU A 445 16.70 -45.34 -8.60
CA LEU A 445 17.36 -46.55 -8.09
C LEU A 445 16.51 -47.82 -8.32
N LEU A 446 15.19 -47.74 -8.11
CA LEU A 446 14.29 -48.89 -8.13
C LEU A 446 13.96 -49.39 -9.56
N HIS A 447 14.32 -48.66 -10.62
CA HIS A 447 14.23 -49.16 -11.99
C HIS A 447 15.28 -50.22 -12.32
N LYS A 448 16.43 -50.24 -11.60
CA LYS A 448 17.51 -51.21 -11.82
C LYS A 448 17.11 -52.63 -11.39
N LYS A 449 17.67 -53.64 -12.06
CA LYS A 449 17.43 -55.06 -11.68
C LYS A 449 18.20 -55.39 -10.38
N PRO A 450 17.71 -56.33 -9.55
CA PRO A 450 18.40 -56.74 -8.32
C PRO A 450 19.85 -57.20 -8.57
N LYS A 451 20.09 -57.88 -9.70
CA LYS A 451 21.44 -58.29 -10.12
C LYS A 451 22.37 -57.09 -10.34
N GLU A 452 21.91 -56.03 -11.01
CA GLU A 452 22.70 -54.82 -11.27
C GLU A 452 23.00 -54.06 -9.96
N LEU A 453 22.05 -54.02 -9.04
CA LEU A 453 22.21 -53.38 -7.72
C LEU A 453 23.22 -54.11 -6.80
N LEU A 454 23.48 -55.39 -7.06
CA LEU A 454 24.36 -56.24 -6.26
C LEU A 454 25.74 -56.46 -6.90
N VAL A 455 25.85 -56.30 -8.24
CA VAL A 455 27.07 -56.62 -9.02
C VAL A 455 27.89 -55.37 -9.39
N ASP A 456 27.31 -54.15 -9.41
CA ASP A 456 28.05 -52.88 -9.60
C ASP A 456 28.91 -52.55 -8.35
N VAL A 457 29.98 -53.30 -8.17
CA VAL A 457 31.06 -53.03 -7.22
C VAL A 457 32.37 -53.15 -7.97
N GLU A 458 32.69 -52.10 -8.73
CA GLU A 458 34.07 -51.65 -8.90
C GLU A 458 34.15 -50.19 -8.42
#